data_AF-A0A024WIZ5-F1
#
_entry.id   AF-A0A024WIZ5-F1
#
_cell.length_a   1.000
_cell.length_b   1.000
_cell.length_c   1.000
_cell.angle_alpha   90.00
_cell.angle_beta   90.00
_cell.angle_gamma   90.00
#
_symmetry.space_group_name_H-M   'P 1'
#
loop_
_entity.id
_entity.type
_entity.pdbx_description
1 polymer ?
#
loop_
_entity_poly.entity_id
_entity_poly.type
_entity_poly.pdbx_seq_one_letter_code
_entity_poly.pdbx_strand_id
1 'polypeptide(L)'
;MADETKIGKEELRVWIEDTLKRKDFSFNCLKDGDIYLQLFEYIWPKVMKKYKGRIIMYPSSDNERKENWKVINIVLKKVQLEEDFIKYNDIVKNNFKPCYESLIILYFLYSLVRYHECDFILAHPIDQKLTDFMSSEKPLTCLIYM
;
A
#
# COMPACT_ATOMS: atom_id res chain seq x y z
N MET A 1 -13.32 15.84 -22.91
CA MET A 1 -11.94 15.35 -22.69
C MET A 1 -11.94 14.78 -21.30
N ALA A 2 -11.86 13.46 -21.16
CA ALA A 2 -11.68 12.88 -19.84
C ALA A 2 -10.29 13.32 -19.37
N ASP A 3 -10.23 14.05 -18.26
CA ASP A 3 -8.97 14.27 -17.55
C ASP A 3 -8.40 12.88 -17.23
N GLU A 4 -7.39 12.46 -18.00
CA GLU A 4 -6.70 11.22 -17.71
C GLU A 4 -6.08 11.35 -16.32
N THR A 5 -6.62 10.60 -15.36
CA THR A 5 -6.23 10.75 -13.96
C THR A 5 -4.81 10.24 -13.80
N LYS A 6 -3.87 11.18 -13.65
CA LYS A 6 -2.45 10.92 -13.48
C LYS A 6 -2.16 10.77 -11.99
N ILE A 7 -1.87 9.55 -11.54
CA ILE A 7 -1.60 9.26 -10.12
C ILE A 7 -0.15 9.57 -9.82
N GLY A 8 0.08 10.67 -9.12
CA GLY A 8 1.37 11.09 -8.61
C GLY A 8 1.38 11.22 -7.10
N LYS A 9 2.34 12.00 -6.59
CA LYS A 9 2.54 12.18 -5.16
C LYS A 9 1.32 12.79 -4.47
N GLU A 10 0.73 13.83 -5.07
CA GLU A 10 -0.39 14.56 -4.47
C GLU A 10 -1.68 13.75 -4.55
N GLU A 11 -1.91 13.03 -5.65
CA GLU A 11 -3.09 12.16 -5.80
C GLU A 11 -3.05 11.01 -4.80
N LEU A 12 -1.88 10.39 -4.59
CA LEU A 12 -1.71 9.37 -3.54
C LEU A 12 -1.90 9.95 -2.14
N ARG A 13 -1.44 11.19 -1.92
CA ARG A 13 -1.63 11.88 -0.64
C ARG A 13 -3.11 12.09 -0.36
N VAL A 14 -3.84 12.68 -1.30
CA VAL A 14 -5.29 12.91 -1.20
C VAL A 14 -6.03 11.60 -1.01
N TRP A 15 -5.69 10.57 -1.78
CA TRP A 15 -6.30 9.24 -1.65
C TRP A 15 -6.12 8.66 -0.24
N ILE A 16 -4.92 8.73 0.34
CA ILE A 16 -4.65 8.24 1.69
C ILE A 16 -5.41 9.07 2.74
N GLU A 17 -5.37 10.40 2.63
CA GLU A 17 -6.08 11.30 3.54
C GLU A 17 -7.60 11.01 3.53
N ASP A 18 -8.18 10.83 2.34
CA ASP A 18 -9.61 10.57 2.17
C ASP A 18 -10.01 9.16 2.59
N THR A 19 -9.20 8.15 2.26
CA THR A 19 -9.49 6.74 2.57
C THR A 19 -9.29 6.44 4.05
N LEU A 20 -8.22 6.95 4.66
CA LEU A 20 -7.89 6.69 6.05
C LEU A 20 -8.41 7.75 7.02
N LYS A 21 -9.07 8.81 6.52
CA LYS A 21 -9.51 9.98 7.30
C LYS A 21 -8.37 10.59 8.11
N ARG A 22 -7.16 10.59 7.54
CA ARG A 22 -5.96 11.20 8.11
C ARG A 22 -5.81 12.62 7.58
N LYS A 23 -5.29 13.51 8.42
CA LYS A 23 -4.88 14.85 8.02
C LYS A 23 -3.36 14.90 7.87
N ASP A 24 -2.90 15.68 6.89
CA ASP A 24 -1.50 16.03 6.68
C ASP A 24 -0.59 14.81 6.47
N PHE A 25 -1.02 13.88 5.61
CA PHE A 25 -0.21 12.71 5.27
C PHE A 25 1.11 13.13 4.63
N SER A 26 2.20 12.51 5.10
CA SER A 26 3.52 12.62 4.53
C SER A 26 4.08 11.23 4.22
N PHE A 27 4.76 11.10 3.09
CA PHE A 27 5.42 9.85 2.69
C PHE A 27 6.41 9.33 3.75
N ASN A 28 6.99 10.23 4.56
CA ASN A 28 7.88 9.85 5.66
C ASN A 28 7.15 9.05 6.77
N CYS A 29 5.82 9.15 6.87
CA CYS A 29 5.01 8.36 7.81
C CYS A 29 4.89 6.89 7.38
N LEU A 30 5.21 6.54 6.13
CA LEU A 30 5.10 5.14 5.66
C LEU A 30 6.05 4.20 6.41
N LYS A 31 7.18 4.70 6.94
CA LYS A 31 8.12 3.90 7.73
C LYS A 31 7.49 3.38 9.04
N ASP A 32 6.42 4.01 9.50
CA ASP A 32 5.73 3.63 10.73
C ASP A 32 4.85 2.38 10.55
N GLY A 33 4.52 2.03 9.30
CA GLY A 33 3.81 0.80 8.93
C GLY A 33 2.31 0.80 9.23
N ASP A 34 1.84 1.69 10.10
CA ASP A 34 0.43 1.81 10.46
C ASP A 34 -0.46 2.16 9.25
N ILE A 35 0.02 2.99 8.34
CA ILE A 35 -0.67 3.35 7.09
C ILE A 35 -0.87 2.13 6.19
N TYR A 36 0.18 1.32 6.00
CA TYR A 36 0.05 0.07 5.23
C TYR A 36 -0.96 -0.87 5.86
N LEU A 37 -0.88 -1.06 7.19
CA LEU A 37 -1.80 -1.95 7.89
C LEU A 37 -3.26 -1.48 7.79
N GLN A 38 -3.53 -0.18 7.88
CA GLN A 38 -4.88 0.34 7.64
C GLN A 38 -5.34 0.11 6.20
N LEU A 39 -4.49 0.37 5.19
CA LEU A 39 -4.81 0.08 3.80
C LEU A 39 -5.11 -1.41 3.60
N PHE A 40 -4.39 -2.29 4.27
CA PHE A 40 -4.62 -3.73 4.22
C PHE A 40 -6.00 -4.11 4.78
N GLU A 41 -6.57 -3.35 5.73
CA GLU A 41 -7.93 -3.61 6.22
C GLU A 41 -8.99 -3.37 5.13
N TYR A 42 -8.73 -2.46 4.20
CA TYR A 42 -9.61 -2.19 3.05
C TYR A 42 -9.42 -3.20 1.92
N ILE A 43 -8.18 -3.65 1.68
CA ILE A 43 -7.85 -4.55 0.57
C ILE A 43 -8.10 -6.02 0.96
N TRP A 44 -7.76 -6.42 2.18
CA TRP A 44 -7.81 -7.81 2.66
C TRP A 44 -8.50 -7.95 4.03
N PRO A 45 -9.80 -7.56 4.15
CA PRO A 45 -10.49 -7.53 5.44
C PRO A 45 -10.51 -8.88 6.17
N LYS A 46 -10.68 -10.01 5.45
CA LYS A 46 -10.67 -11.35 6.05
C LYS A 46 -9.29 -11.73 6.61
N VAL A 47 -8.20 -11.34 5.94
CA VAL A 47 -6.83 -11.60 6.41
C VAL A 47 -6.52 -10.73 7.63
N MET A 48 -6.96 -9.48 7.60
CA MET A 48 -6.72 -8.49 8.65
C MET A 48 -7.57 -8.68 9.91
N LYS A 49 -8.68 -9.42 9.84
CA LYS A 49 -9.57 -9.68 10.98
C LYS A 49 -8.86 -10.11 12.28
N LYS A 50 -7.80 -10.91 12.18
CA LYS A 50 -7.02 -11.38 13.35
C LYS A 50 -6.04 -10.35 13.93
N TYR A 51 -5.78 -9.27 13.20
CA TYR A 51 -4.91 -8.16 13.59
C TYR A 51 -5.69 -6.91 14.00
N LYS A 52 -7.02 -6.93 13.86
CA LYS A 52 -7.89 -5.83 14.29
C LYS A 52 -7.64 -5.50 15.76
N GLY A 53 -7.39 -4.22 16.05
CA GLY A 53 -7.04 -3.74 17.39
C GLY A 53 -5.61 -4.03 17.85
N ARG A 54 -4.76 -4.63 17.00
CA ARG A 54 -3.33 -4.87 17.24
C ARG A 54 -2.41 -3.97 16.41
N ILE A 55 -2.99 -3.15 15.52
CA ILE A 55 -2.26 -2.16 14.74
C ILE A 55 -1.83 -1.04 15.69
N ILE A 56 -0.52 -0.79 15.77
CA ILE A 56 0.00 0.28 16.61
C ILE A 56 -0.07 1.57 15.79
N MET A 57 -1.03 2.42 16.11
CA MET A 57 -1.27 3.69 15.44
C MET A 57 -0.25 4.72 15.93
N TYR A 58 0.35 5.48 14.99
CA TYR A 58 1.33 6.52 15.31
C TYR A 58 2.46 6.04 16.24
N PRO A 59 3.19 4.97 15.86
CA PRO A 59 4.24 4.40 16.70
C PRO A 59 5.32 5.43 17.01
N SER A 60 5.66 5.53 18.28
CA SER A 60 6.64 6.46 18.85
C SER A 60 8.03 5.84 19.00
N SER A 61 8.12 4.50 18.98
CA SER A 61 9.38 3.77 19.16
C SER A 61 9.69 2.79 18.03
N ASP A 62 10.97 2.45 17.87
CA ASP A 62 11.40 1.47 16.86
C ASP A 62 10.86 0.06 17.14
N ASN A 63 10.59 -0.29 18.40
CA ASN A 63 9.96 -1.56 18.74
C ASN A 63 8.51 -1.62 18.25
N GLU A 64 7.76 -0.54 18.41
CA GLU A 64 6.39 -0.45 17.88
C GLU A 64 6.36 -0.53 16.35
N ARG A 65 7.27 0.18 15.68
CA ARG A 65 7.44 0.08 14.22
C ARG A 65 7.75 -1.36 13.80
N LYS A 66 8.67 -2.04 14.49
CA LYS A 66 9.01 -3.44 14.21
C LYS A 66 7.82 -4.37 14.34
N GLU A 67 6.95 -4.19 15.33
CA GLU A 67 5.75 -5.01 15.46
C GLU A 67 4.76 -4.77 14.30
N ASN A 68 4.58 -3.51 13.87
CA ASN A 68 3.78 -3.22 12.67
C ASN A 68 4.37 -3.90 11.41
N TRP A 69 5.67 -3.75 11.17
CA TRP A 69 6.35 -4.35 10.01
C TRP A 69 6.36 -5.88 10.03
N LYS A 70 6.41 -6.49 11.21
CA LYS A 70 6.24 -7.93 11.37
C LYS A 70 4.85 -8.37 10.89
N VAL A 71 3.80 -7.63 11.23
CA VAL A 71 2.44 -7.92 10.74
C VAL A 71 2.37 -7.72 9.22
N ILE A 72 2.93 -6.63 8.69
CA ILE A 72 2.99 -6.36 7.24
C ILE A 72 3.57 -7.56 6.50
N ASN A 73 4.75 -8.03 6.89
CA ASN A 73 5.44 -9.14 6.23
C ASN A 73 4.63 -10.45 6.29
N ILE A 74 3.94 -10.72 7.41
CA ILE A 74 3.07 -11.90 7.52
C ILE A 74 1.88 -11.80 6.58
N VAL A 75 1.28 -10.60 6.45
CA VAL A 75 0.14 -10.37 5.56
C VAL A 75 0.56 -10.51 4.11
N LEU A 76 1.66 -9.87 3.69
CA LEU A 76 2.21 -9.95 2.34
C LEU A 76 2.45 -11.41 1.91
N LYS A 77 3.10 -12.21 2.75
CA LYS A 77 3.29 -13.65 2.50
C LYS A 77 1.97 -14.39 2.34
N LYS A 78 0.99 -14.09 3.19
CA LYS A 78 -0.31 -14.78 3.17
C LYS A 78 -1.11 -14.46 1.91
N VAL A 79 -1.07 -13.21 1.45
CA VAL A 79 -1.75 -12.78 0.21
C VAL A 79 -0.88 -13.01 -1.02
N GLN A 80 0.30 -13.63 -0.86
CA GLN A 80 1.25 -13.91 -1.95
C GLN A 80 1.72 -12.66 -2.70
N LEU A 81 1.66 -11.48 -2.07
CA LEU A 81 2.26 -10.28 -2.61
C LEU A 81 3.77 -10.34 -2.35
N GLU A 82 4.57 -10.19 -3.41
CA GLU A 82 6.02 -10.25 -3.28
C GLU A 82 6.50 -9.17 -2.31
N GLU A 83 7.28 -9.56 -1.29
CA GLU A 83 7.86 -8.64 -0.29
C GLU A 83 8.69 -7.54 -0.95
N ASP A 84 9.09 -7.76 -2.21
CA ASP A 84 9.85 -6.81 -2.98
C ASP A 84 9.15 -5.47 -3.20
N PHE A 85 7.82 -5.46 -3.22
CA PHE A 85 7.05 -4.25 -3.46
C PHE A 85 6.92 -3.36 -2.22
N ILE A 86 7.08 -3.90 -1.02
CA ILE A 86 6.94 -3.15 0.24
C ILE A 86 8.04 -3.58 1.21
N LYS A 87 9.23 -3.00 1.06
CA LYS A 87 10.43 -3.30 1.87
C LYS A 87 10.72 -2.23 2.91
N TYR A 88 10.75 -2.61 4.18
CA TYR A 88 11.12 -1.68 5.27
C TYR A 88 12.43 -0.93 5.00
N ASN A 89 13.48 -1.64 4.58
CA ASN A 89 14.81 -1.07 4.37
C ASN A 89 14.85 0.02 3.28
N ASP A 90 13.91 0.01 2.34
CA ASP A 90 13.86 1.02 1.28
C ASP A 90 12.92 2.17 1.63
N ILE A 91 11.85 1.89 2.39
CA ILE A 91 10.95 2.91 2.93
C ILE A 91 11.64 3.77 3.99
N VAL A 92 12.42 3.18 4.89
CA VAL A 92 13.07 3.92 6.00
C VAL A 92 14.15 4.91 5.51
N LYS A 93 14.73 4.67 4.34
CA LYS A 93 15.67 5.61 3.68
C LYS A 93 14.98 6.90 3.23
N ASN A 94 13.64 6.96 3.29
CA ASN A 94 12.81 8.08 2.87
C ASN A 94 13.06 8.50 1.41
N ASN A 95 13.41 7.52 0.57
CA ASN A 95 13.53 7.71 -0.87
C ASN A 95 12.13 7.75 -1.48
N PHE A 96 11.91 8.70 -2.39
CA PHE A 96 10.60 8.89 -3.02
C PHE A 96 10.13 7.64 -3.77
N LYS A 97 10.98 7.06 -4.63
CA LYS A 97 10.59 5.97 -5.53
C LYS A 97 10.06 4.73 -4.78
N PRO A 98 10.74 4.14 -3.78
CA PRO A 98 10.21 2.99 -3.05
C PRO A 98 8.88 3.29 -2.34
N CYS A 99 8.74 4.47 -1.74
CA CYS A 99 7.50 4.90 -1.08
C CYS A 99 6.36 5.13 -2.07
N TYR A 100 6.67 5.60 -3.27
CA TYR A 100 5.70 5.81 -4.34
C TYR A 100 5.24 4.46 -4.91
N GLU A 101 6.16 3.57 -5.27
CA GLU A 101 5.85 2.25 -5.83
C GLU A 101 5.06 1.38 -4.85
N SER A 102 5.40 1.41 -3.56
CA SER A 102 4.66 0.68 -2.53
C SER A 102 3.23 1.18 -2.34
N LEU A 103 2.97 2.46 -2.61
CA LEU A 103 1.62 3.04 -2.58
C LEU A 103 0.86 2.79 -3.87
N ILE A 104 1.53 2.87 -5.03
CA ILE A 104 0.92 2.57 -6.33
C ILE A 104 0.35 1.15 -6.34
N ILE A 105 1.11 0.16 -5.85
CA ILE A 105 0.63 -1.22 -5.82
C ILE A 105 -0.63 -1.36 -4.94
N LEU A 106 -0.67 -0.67 -3.80
CA LEU A 106 -1.83 -0.70 -2.90
C LEU A 106 -3.02 0.07 -3.45
N TYR A 107 -2.78 1.20 -4.12
CA TYR A 107 -3.80 1.97 -4.82
C TYR A 107 -4.46 1.13 -5.92
N PHE A 108 -3.65 0.45 -6.72
CA PHE A 108 -4.12 -0.45 -7.76
C PHE A 108 -4.95 -1.60 -7.17
N LEU A 109 -4.42 -2.31 -6.17
CA LEU A 109 -5.15 -3.40 -5.51
C LEU A 109 -6.46 -2.93 -4.87
N TYR A 110 -6.43 -1.79 -4.17
CA TYR A 110 -7.62 -1.19 -3.58
C TYR A 110 -8.68 -0.85 -4.64
N SER A 111 -8.26 -0.30 -5.77
CA SER A 111 -9.16 0.04 -6.87
C SER A 111 -9.78 -1.21 -7.50
N LEU A 112 -9.00 -2.27 -7.70
CA LEU A 112 -9.52 -3.57 -8.16
C LEU A 112 -10.57 -4.15 -7.20
N VAL A 113 -10.34 -4.05 -5.89
CA VAL A 113 -11.30 -4.52 -4.87
C VAL A 113 -12.59 -3.70 -4.90
N ARG A 114 -12.47 -2.37 -5.01
CA ARG A 114 -13.59 -1.46 -4.80
C ARG A 114 -14.41 -1.19 -6.07
N TYR A 115 -13.76 -1.17 -7.23
CA TYR A 115 -14.34 -0.75 -8.50
C TYR A 115 -14.28 -1.83 -9.58
N HIS A 116 -13.59 -2.95 -9.35
CA HIS A 116 -13.38 -4.04 -10.33
C HIS A 116 -12.62 -3.66 -11.61
N GLU A 117 -12.24 -2.40 -11.73
CA GLU A 117 -11.44 -1.85 -12.82
C GLU A 117 -10.41 -0.88 -12.27
N CYS A 118 -9.35 -0.64 -13.04
CA CYS A 118 -8.31 0.29 -12.65
C CYS A 118 -7.62 0.88 -13.88
N ASP A 119 -8.13 2.03 -14.34
CA ASP A 119 -7.50 2.83 -15.39
C ASP A 119 -6.91 4.09 -14.78
N PHE A 120 -5.58 4.19 -14.76
CA PHE A 120 -4.87 5.40 -14.36
C PHE A 120 -3.54 5.52 -15.10
N ILE A 121 -3.05 6.75 -15.21
CA ILE A 121 -1.73 7.02 -15.76
C ILE A 121 -0.76 7.26 -14.60
N LEU A 122 0.40 6.61 -14.64
CA LEU A 122 1.44 6.83 -13.63
C LEU A 122 2.11 8.20 -13.83
N ALA A 123 2.24 8.98 -12.76
CA ALA A 123 2.91 10.27 -12.86
C ALA A 123 4.43 10.16 -13.02
N HIS A 124 4.98 9.09 -12.48
CA HIS A 124 6.41 8.79 -12.46
C HIS A 124 6.64 7.35 -12.95
N PRO A 125 7.78 7.09 -13.61
CA PRO A 125 8.14 5.74 -14.02
C PRO A 125 8.32 4.84 -12.78
N ILE A 126 7.88 3.61 -12.92
CA ILE A 126 8.03 2.55 -11.92
C ILE A 126 8.90 1.43 -12.47
N ASP A 127 9.40 0.56 -11.60
CA ASP A 127 10.14 -0.62 -12.00
C ASP A 127 9.29 -1.57 -12.86
N GLN A 128 9.93 -2.13 -13.90
CA GLN A 128 9.29 -3.04 -14.84
C GLN A 128 8.62 -4.22 -14.13
N LYS A 129 9.23 -4.73 -13.06
CA LYS A 129 8.67 -5.80 -12.23
C LYS A 129 7.28 -5.44 -11.67
N LEU A 130 7.06 -4.17 -11.28
CA LEU A 130 5.77 -3.71 -10.78
C LEU A 130 4.76 -3.58 -11.93
N THR A 131 5.18 -3.07 -13.08
CA THR A 131 4.35 -3.01 -14.30
C THR A 131 3.91 -4.42 -14.75
N ASP A 132 4.83 -5.38 -14.77
CA ASP A 132 4.57 -6.77 -15.14
C ASP A 132 3.60 -7.42 -14.15
N PHE A 133 3.75 -7.12 -12.86
CA PHE A 133 2.81 -7.59 -11.84
C PHE A 133 1.40 -7.06 -12.09
N MET A 134 1.23 -5.74 -12.26
CA MET A 134 -0.07 -5.10 -12.47
C MET A 134 -0.75 -5.53 -13.77
N SER A 135 0.03 -5.85 -14.81
CA SER A 135 -0.48 -6.31 -16.11
C SER A 135 -0.74 -7.82 -16.20
N SER A 136 -0.53 -8.56 -15.10
CA SER A 136 -0.70 -10.02 -15.05
C SER A 136 -1.97 -10.43 -14.27
N GLU A 137 -2.22 -11.72 -14.16
CA GLU A 137 -3.28 -12.27 -13.29
C GLU A 137 -2.89 -12.34 -11.81
N LYS A 138 -1.59 -12.14 -11.47
CA LYS A 138 -1.10 -12.20 -10.08
C LYS A 138 -1.85 -11.29 -9.08
N PRO A 139 -2.25 -10.06 -9.44
CA PRO A 139 -3.01 -9.20 -8.53
C PRO A 139 -4.34 -9.85 -8.12
N LEU A 140 -5.03 -10.52 -9.06
CA LEU A 140 -6.28 -11.20 -8.77
C LEU A 140 -6.06 -12.34 -7.76
N THR A 141 -4.98 -13.11 -7.90
CA THR A 141 -4.60 -14.15 -6.94
C THR A 141 -4.39 -13.59 -5.53
N CYS A 142 -3.84 -12.37 -5.42
CA CYS A 142 -3.68 -11.69 -4.12
C CYS A 142 -5.02 -11.30 -3.49
N LEU A 143 -6.07 -11.15 -4.30
CA LEU A 143 -7.40 -10.70 -3.88
C LEU A 143 -8.39 -11.86 -3.63
N ILE A 144 -8.06 -13.11 -4.00
CA ILE A 144 -8.91 -14.30 -3.73
C ILE A 144 -9.19 -14.48 -2.21
N TYR A 145 -8.35 -13.92 -1.35
CA TYR A 145 -8.50 -13.98 0.11
C TYR A 145 -9.44 -12.91 0.70
N MET A 146 -10.18 -12.17 -0.13
CA MET A 146 -11.29 -11.30 0.27
C MET A 146 -12.51 -12.07 0.73
#